data_AF-A0AAW2AAQ1-F1
#
_entry.id   AF-A0AAW2AAQ1-F1
#
_cell.length_a   1.000
_cell.length_b   1.000
_cell.length_c   1.000
_cell.angle_alpha   90.00
_cell.angle_beta   90.00
_cell.angle_gamma   90.00
#
_symmetry.space_group_name_H-M   'P 1'
#
loop_
_entity.id
_entity.type
_entity.pdbx_description
1 polymer ?
#
loop_
_entity_poly.entity_id
_entity_poly.type
_entity_poly.pdbx_seq_one_letter_code
_entity_poly.pdbx_strand_id
1 'polypeptide(L)'
;MADISHVVRELRNLANEVDNNVSTDYVLFRLDVLIDVIEQLFADNAEVQPEVFGSLLNISQHIRNQCESDGATVGRPSYLLPISTIETYLSMGQTAGNIANLFGVSERTIRSRMAQHGLRVSDLFSTLEDAELDALVEDVLKRHPNAGYKMMIGHLGSQGIRVQ
;
A
#
# COMPACT_ATOMS: atom_id res chain seq x y z
N MET A 1 -6.78 17.57 14.40
CA MET A 1 -6.95 18.91 13.81
C MET A 1 -5.98 19.01 12.66
N ALA A 2 -6.48 19.15 11.43
CA ALA A 2 -5.61 19.44 10.30
C ALA A 2 -5.05 20.86 10.52
N ASP A 3 -3.76 21.03 10.32
CA ASP A 3 -3.07 22.32 10.37
C ASP A 3 -2.56 22.63 8.95
N ILE A 4 -2.35 23.90 8.61
CA ILE A 4 -1.78 24.33 7.33
C ILE A 4 -0.47 23.59 7.05
N SER A 5 0.34 23.36 8.09
CA SER A 5 1.57 22.56 8.03
C SER A 5 1.35 21.13 7.51
N HIS A 6 0.20 20.53 7.86
CA HIS A 6 -0.19 19.20 7.40
C HIS A 6 -0.52 19.24 5.90
N VAL A 7 -1.31 20.22 5.46
CA VAL A 7 -1.69 20.40 4.05
C VAL A 7 -0.46 20.61 3.16
N VAL A 8 0.48 21.47 3.59
CA VAL A 8 1.72 21.73 2.84
C VAL A 8 2.58 20.47 2.71
N ARG A 9 2.67 19.67 3.78
CA ARG A 9 3.41 18.40 3.74
C ARG A 9 2.76 17.41 2.78
N GLU A 10 1.43 17.30 2.81
CA GLU A 10 0.68 16.42 1.92
C GLU A 10 0.80 16.83 0.45
N LEU A 11 0.78 18.13 0.14
CA LEU A 11 1.02 18.64 -1.21
C LEU A 11 2.43 18.32 -1.70
N ARG A 12 3.44 18.47 -0.84
CA ARG A 12 4.83 18.13 -1.19
C ARG A 12 5.01 16.63 -1.41
N ASN A 13 4.36 15.80 -0.59
CA ASN A 13 4.36 14.36 -0.78
C ASN A 13 3.67 13.96 -2.09
N LEU A 14 2.52 14.58 -2.40
CA LEU A 14 1.80 14.33 -3.64
C LEU A 14 2.63 14.72 -4.87
N ALA A 15 3.34 15.85 -4.83
CA ALA A 15 4.24 16.26 -5.91
C ALA A 15 5.36 15.23 -6.15
N ASN A 16 6.00 14.74 -5.07
CA ASN A 16 7.00 13.68 -5.17
C ASN A 16 6.40 12.35 -5.69
N GLU A 17 5.16 12.04 -5.33
CA GLU A 17 4.46 10.83 -5.79
C GLU A 17 4.09 10.92 -7.29
N VAL A 18 3.71 12.10 -7.78
CA VAL A 18 3.46 12.34 -9.21
C VAL A 18 4.73 12.10 -10.05
N ASP A 19 5.89 12.54 -9.56
CA ASP A 19 7.18 12.27 -10.22
C ASP A 19 7.51 10.77 -10.32
N ASN A 20 6.90 9.94 -9.46
CA ASN A 20 7.03 8.48 -9.47
C ASN A 20 5.99 7.77 -10.37
N ASN A 21 5.33 8.49 -11.27
CA ASN A 21 4.40 7.96 -12.27
C ASN A 21 3.20 7.20 -11.66
N VAL A 22 2.68 7.73 -10.55
CA VAL A 22 1.50 7.20 -9.85
C VAL A 22 0.22 7.46 -10.67
N SER A 23 -0.78 6.57 -10.53
CA SER A 23 -2.03 6.67 -11.29
C SER A 23 -2.73 8.02 -11.12
N THR A 24 -3.22 8.56 -12.23
CA THR A 24 -3.95 9.82 -12.30
C THR A 24 -5.18 9.84 -11.39
N ASP A 25 -5.87 8.71 -11.24
CA ASP A 25 -7.00 8.53 -10.34
C ASP A 25 -6.63 8.75 -8.86
N TYR A 26 -5.44 8.31 -8.48
CA TYR A 26 -4.93 8.48 -7.12
C TYR A 26 -4.55 9.95 -6.87
N VAL A 27 -3.96 10.61 -7.86
CA VAL A 27 -3.64 12.04 -7.80
C VAL A 27 -4.92 12.86 -7.64
N LEU A 28 -5.96 12.54 -8.42
CA LEU A 28 -7.27 13.18 -8.30
C LEU A 28 -7.90 12.98 -6.93
N PHE A 29 -7.92 11.74 -6.41
CA PHE A 29 -8.46 11.47 -5.09
C PHE A 29 -7.73 12.26 -3.98
N ARG A 30 -6.40 12.32 -4.03
CA ARG A 30 -5.62 13.06 -3.04
C ARG A 30 -5.83 14.57 -3.15
N LEU A 31 -5.96 15.10 -4.37
CA LEU A 31 -6.33 16.50 -4.59
C LEU A 31 -7.72 16.81 -4.03
N ASP A 32 -8.71 15.96 -4.26
CA ASP A 32 -10.07 16.17 -3.73
C ASP A 32 -10.11 16.17 -2.20
N VAL A 33 -9.40 15.25 -1.55
CA VAL A 33 -9.26 15.24 -0.08
C VAL A 33 -8.58 16.52 0.42
N LEU A 34 -7.57 17.03 -0.29
CA LEU A 34 -6.89 18.26 0.09
C LEU A 34 -7.77 19.49 -0.11
N ILE A 35 -8.58 19.53 -1.17
CA ILE A 35 -9.58 20.57 -1.42
C ILE A 35 -10.59 20.59 -0.27
N ASP A 36 -11.16 19.43 0.12
CA ASP A 36 -12.10 19.33 1.24
C ASP A 36 -11.49 19.80 2.58
N VAL A 37 -10.24 19.41 2.85
CA VAL A 37 -9.53 19.83 4.08
C VAL A 37 -9.26 21.33 4.06
N ILE A 38 -8.89 21.89 2.92
CA ILE A 38 -8.68 23.32 2.76
C ILE A 38 -10.01 24.09 2.95
N GLU A 39 -11.13 23.61 2.40
CA GLU A 39 -12.47 24.18 2.62
C GLU A 39 -12.85 24.20 4.10
N GLN A 40 -12.57 23.12 4.83
CA GLN A 40 -12.80 23.06 6.27
C GLN A 40 -11.92 24.06 7.04
N LEU A 41 -10.66 24.23 6.64
CA LEU A 41 -9.76 25.22 7.25
C LEU A 41 -10.19 26.66 6.95
N PHE A 42 -10.73 26.93 5.75
CA PHE A 42 -11.35 28.22 5.44
C PHE A 42 -12.57 28.50 6.32
N ALA A 43 -13.41 27.49 6.55
CA ALA A 43 -14.55 27.61 7.45
C ALA A 43 -14.13 27.92 8.91
N ASP A 44 -12.97 27.43 9.33
CA ASP A 44 -12.38 27.66 10.65
C ASP A 44 -11.56 28.98 10.75
N ASN A 45 -11.67 29.89 9.78
CA ASN A 45 -10.95 31.17 9.68
C ASN A 45 -9.41 31.06 9.59
N ALA A 46 -8.88 29.96 9.06
CA ALA A 46 -7.46 29.88 8.75
C ALA A 46 -7.11 30.83 7.58
N GLU A 47 -6.00 31.56 7.70
CA GLU A 47 -5.51 32.53 6.71
C GLU A 47 -4.90 31.82 5.49
N VAL A 48 -5.72 31.04 4.78
CA VAL A 48 -5.32 30.38 3.53
C VAL A 48 -5.58 31.35 2.38
N GLN A 49 -4.58 31.54 1.53
CA GLN A 49 -4.70 32.41 0.35
C GLN A 49 -5.72 31.80 -0.64
N PRO A 50 -6.76 32.56 -1.06
CA PRO A 50 -7.79 32.08 -2.00
C PRO A 50 -7.23 31.53 -3.32
N GLU A 51 -6.06 32.01 -3.73
CA GLU A 51 -5.39 31.62 -4.96
C GLU A 51 -4.90 30.15 -4.93
N VAL A 52 -4.58 29.62 -3.75
CA VAL A 52 -4.11 28.23 -3.58
C VAL A 52 -5.24 27.26 -3.87
N PHE A 53 -6.43 27.54 -3.33
CA PHE A 53 -7.63 26.75 -3.60
C PHE A 53 -8.00 26.76 -5.08
N GLY A 54 -8.00 27.94 -5.71
CA GLY A 54 -8.27 28.07 -7.14
C GLY A 54 -7.27 27.33 -8.02
N SER A 55 -5.99 27.32 -7.63
CA SER A 55 -4.94 26.59 -8.35
C SER A 55 -5.14 25.08 -8.27
N LEU A 56 -5.46 24.55 -7.08
CA LEU A 56 -5.72 23.11 -6.89
C LEU A 56 -6.97 22.66 -7.65
N LEU A 57 -8.02 23.47 -7.66
CA LEU A 57 -9.24 23.21 -8.41
C LEU A 57 -8.98 23.19 -9.93
N ASN A 58 -8.16 24.12 -10.43
CA ASN A 58 -7.77 24.14 -11.84
C ASN A 58 -6.95 22.90 -12.23
N ILE A 59 -6.02 22.47 -11.37
CA ILE A 59 -5.22 21.26 -11.60
C ILE A 59 -6.12 20.02 -11.62
N SER A 60 -7.02 19.86 -10.65
CA SER A 60 -7.92 18.71 -10.60
C SER A 60 -8.86 18.67 -11.82
N GLN A 61 -9.40 19.81 -12.25
CA GLN A 61 -10.20 19.90 -13.47
C GLN A 61 -9.40 19.58 -14.72
N HIS A 62 -8.17 20.08 -14.82
CA HIS A 62 -7.33 19.81 -15.99
C HIS A 62 -7.01 18.32 -16.11
N ILE A 63 -6.69 17.67 -14.99
CA ILE A 63 -6.43 16.23 -14.93
C ILE A 63 -7.70 15.44 -15.28
N ARG A 64 -8.87 15.80 -14.74
CA ARG A 64 -10.16 15.16 -15.09
C ARG A 64 -10.46 15.25 -16.58
N ASN A 65 -10.30 16.44 -17.17
CA ASN A 65 -10.56 16.66 -18.60
C ASN A 65 -9.59 15.89 -19.50
N GLN A 66 -8.36 15.64 -19.05
CA GLN A 66 -7.39 14.80 -19.78
C GLN A 66 -7.75 13.31 -19.67
N CYS A 67 -8.25 12.85 -18.52
CA CYS A 67 -8.66 11.46 -18.28
C CYS A 67 -9.98 11.05 -18.94
N GLU A 68 -10.90 11.98 -19.24
CA GLU A 68 -12.16 11.66 -19.92
C GLU A 68 -11.99 11.09 -21.34
N SER A 69 -10.77 11.11 -21.90
CA SER A 69 -10.43 10.48 -23.17
C SER A 69 -10.14 8.97 -23.07
N ASP A 70 -9.86 8.44 -21.88
CA ASP A 70 -9.59 7.02 -21.63
C ASP A 70 -10.69 6.42 -20.74
N GLY A 71 -11.77 5.95 -21.37
CA GLY A 71 -12.71 4.95 -20.83
C GLY A 71 -13.12 5.10 -19.36
N ALA A 72 -14.08 6.00 -19.10
CA ALA A 72 -14.70 6.23 -17.80
C ALA A 72 -15.01 4.95 -17.01
N THR A 73 -14.25 4.66 -15.97
CA THR A 73 -14.68 3.72 -14.92
C THR A 73 -15.63 4.45 -13.99
N VAL A 74 -16.92 4.16 -14.10
CA VAL A 74 -17.96 4.71 -13.22
C VAL A 74 -17.81 4.08 -11.82
N GLY A 75 -17.48 4.89 -10.81
CA GLY A 75 -17.39 4.45 -9.41
C GLY A 75 -16.32 5.20 -8.59
N ARG A 76 -16.20 4.86 -7.29
CA ARG A 76 -15.07 5.32 -6.45
C ARG A 76 -13.77 4.91 -7.17
N PRO A 77 -12.82 5.84 -7.39
CA PRO A 77 -11.56 5.52 -8.05
C PRO A 77 -10.93 4.32 -7.37
N SER A 78 -10.56 3.30 -8.17
CA SER A 78 -9.90 2.13 -7.61
C SER A 78 -8.60 2.61 -6.98
N TYR A 79 -8.47 2.50 -5.65
CA TYR A 79 -7.19 2.71 -4.99
C TYR A 79 -6.21 1.67 -5.55
N LEU A 80 -5.41 2.10 -6.53
CA LEU A 80 -4.44 1.29 -7.24
C LEU A 80 -3.21 1.14 -6.34
N LEU A 81 -3.36 0.38 -5.25
CA LEU A 81 -2.19 -0.08 -4.51
C LEU A 81 -1.33 -0.89 -5.51
N PRO A 82 -0.06 -0.49 -5.72
CA PRO A 82 0.83 -1.25 -6.59
C PRO A 82 0.95 -2.69 -6.10
N ILE A 83 0.89 -3.64 -7.02
CA ILE A 83 0.98 -5.06 -6.64
C ILE A 83 2.32 -5.38 -5.98
N SER A 84 3.40 -4.72 -6.42
CA SER A 84 4.74 -4.80 -5.83
C SER A 84 4.75 -4.43 -4.34
N THR A 85 3.94 -3.46 -3.94
CA THR A 85 3.77 -3.09 -2.53
C THR A 85 3.15 -4.24 -1.76
N ILE A 86 2.06 -4.83 -2.27
CA ILE A 86 1.39 -5.99 -1.65
C ILE A 86 2.35 -7.18 -1.53
N GLU A 87 3.10 -7.48 -2.59
CA GLU A 87 4.14 -8.53 -2.63
C GLU A 87 5.20 -8.31 -1.54
N THR A 88 5.68 -7.08 -1.40
CA THR A 88 6.69 -6.71 -0.41
C THR A 88 6.17 -6.92 1.02
N TYR A 89 4.94 -6.49 1.32
CA TYR A 89 4.39 -6.70 2.66
C TYR A 89 4.08 -8.16 2.95
N LEU A 90 3.62 -8.92 1.96
CA LEU A 90 3.43 -10.35 2.10
C LEU A 90 4.77 -11.08 2.30
N SER A 91 5.83 -10.69 1.58
CA SER A 91 7.17 -11.25 1.77
C SER A 91 7.75 -10.89 3.14
N MET A 92 7.34 -9.77 3.74
CA MET A 92 7.61 -9.43 5.15
C MET A 92 6.72 -10.18 6.16
N GLY A 93 5.74 -10.97 5.70
CA GLY A 93 4.88 -11.80 6.54
C GLY A 93 3.63 -11.09 7.07
N GLN A 94 3.29 -9.92 6.50
CA GLN A 94 2.04 -9.25 6.83
C GLN A 94 0.85 -9.97 6.21
N THR A 95 -0.28 -9.98 6.92
CA THR A 95 -1.52 -10.54 6.39
C THR A 95 -2.23 -9.53 5.48
N ALA A 96 -3.09 -10.00 4.58
CA ALA A 96 -3.91 -9.12 3.75
C ALA A 96 -4.75 -8.13 4.58
N GLY A 97 -5.24 -8.55 5.75
CA GLY A 97 -5.95 -7.68 6.69
C GLY A 97 -5.06 -6.61 7.32
N ASN A 98 -3.83 -6.94 7.71
CA ASN A 98 -2.89 -5.95 8.22
C ASN A 98 -2.49 -4.94 7.15
N ILE A 99 -2.25 -5.41 5.92
CA ILE A 99 -1.99 -4.55 4.76
C ILE A 99 -3.19 -3.63 4.53
N ALA A 100 -4.41 -4.16 4.57
CA ALA A 100 -5.63 -3.37 4.40
C ALA A 100 -5.75 -2.26 5.45
N ASN A 101 -5.49 -2.57 6.72
CA ASN A 101 -5.47 -1.59 7.80
C ASN A 101 -4.37 -0.53 7.61
N LEU A 102 -3.18 -0.93 7.17
CA LEU A 102 -2.05 -0.03 6.94
C LEU A 102 -2.34 0.99 5.83
N PHE A 103 -3.05 0.56 4.79
CA PHE A 103 -3.39 1.39 3.62
C PHE A 103 -4.78 2.03 3.70
N GLY A 104 -5.52 1.83 4.80
CA GLY A 104 -6.87 2.40 4.99
C GLY A 104 -7.90 1.88 3.97
N VAL A 105 -7.72 0.66 3.47
CA VAL A 105 -8.61 0.02 2.50
C VAL A 105 -9.31 -1.20 3.09
N SER A 106 -10.35 -1.68 2.41
CA SER A 106 -10.96 -2.95 2.80
C SER A 106 -10.03 -4.12 2.47
N GLU A 107 -10.08 -5.18 3.28
CA GLU A 107 -9.35 -6.42 2.98
C GLU A 107 -9.77 -7.03 1.64
N ARG A 108 -11.03 -6.83 1.24
CA ARG A 108 -11.54 -7.22 -0.08
C ARG A 108 -10.78 -6.52 -1.21
N THR A 109 -10.40 -5.26 -1.04
CA THR A 109 -9.61 -4.51 -2.03
C THR A 109 -8.25 -5.16 -2.22
N ILE A 110 -7.55 -5.52 -1.14
CA ILE A 110 -6.27 -6.22 -1.19
C ILE A 110 -6.41 -7.59 -1.85
N ARG A 111 -7.38 -8.40 -1.43
CA ARG A 111 -7.61 -9.73 -2.02
C ARG A 111 -8.01 -9.69 -3.50
N SER A 112 -8.84 -8.72 -3.89
CA SER A 112 -9.21 -8.51 -5.29
C SER A 112 -7.97 -8.17 -6.12
N ARG A 113 -7.08 -7.33 -5.57
CA ARG A 113 -5.83 -6.96 -6.24
C ARG A 113 -4.89 -8.14 -6.39
N MET A 114 -4.72 -8.94 -5.33
CA MET A 114 -3.98 -10.19 -5.39
C MET A 114 -4.52 -11.12 -6.47
N ALA A 115 -5.85 -11.32 -6.52
CA ALA A 115 -6.49 -12.18 -7.52
C ALA A 115 -6.32 -11.67 -8.97
N GLN A 116 -6.43 -10.35 -9.20
CA GLN A 116 -6.20 -9.74 -10.51
C GLN A 116 -4.79 -9.98 -11.06
N HIS A 117 -3.81 -10.09 -10.17
CA HIS A 117 -2.40 -10.30 -10.51
C HIS A 117 -1.93 -11.74 -10.27
N GLY A 118 -2.83 -12.67 -9.97
CA GLY A 118 -2.50 -14.09 -9.76
C GLY A 118 -1.70 -14.37 -8.48
N LEU A 119 -1.64 -13.44 -7.54
CA LEU A 119 -0.86 -13.57 -6.31
C LEU A 119 -1.60 -14.41 -5.28
N ARG A 120 -1.00 -15.51 -4.82
CA ARG A 120 -1.54 -16.31 -3.70
C ARG A 120 -0.61 -16.28 -2.50
N VAL A 121 -1.22 -16.34 -1.31
CA VAL A 121 -0.45 -16.51 -0.06
C VAL A 121 0.33 -17.82 -0.08
N SER A 122 -0.18 -18.86 -0.75
CA SER A 122 0.51 -20.13 -0.95
C SER A 122 1.85 -19.97 -1.65
N ASP A 123 1.98 -19.01 -2.55
CA ASP A 123 3.18 -18.81 -3.36
C ASP A 123 4.34 -18.20 -2.55
N LEU A 124 4.06 -17.77 -1.31
CA LEU A 124 5.05 -17.27 -0.37
C LEU A 124 5.66 -18.38 0.51
N PHE A 125 5.14 -19.60 0.48
CA PHE A 125 5.73 -20.74 1.16
C PHE A 125 6.73 -21.44 0.24
N SER A 126 7.78 -21.98 0.84
CA SER A 126 8.75 -22.79 0.12
C SER A 126 8.11 -24.11 -0.27
N THR A 127 8.26 -24.48 -1.53
CA THR A 127 7.96 -25.84 -1.99
C THR A 127 9.11 -26.73 -1.53
N LEU A 128 8.89 -27.45 -0.42
CA LEU A 128 9.83 -28.41 0.15
C LEU A 128 9.14 -29.76 0.27
N GLU A 129 9.85 -30.83 -0.05
CA GLU A 129 9.42 -32.18 0.31
C GLU A 129 9.68 -32.45 1.80
N ASP A 130 8.90 -33.35 2.41
CA ASP A 130 9.04 -33.73 3.82
C ASP A 130 10.48 -34.16 4.15
N ALA A 131 11.13 -34.92 3.27
CA ALA A 131 12.51 -35.36 3.46
C ALA A 131 13.51 -34.19 3.48
N GLU A 132 13.25 -33.14 2.70
CA GLU A 132 14.11 -31.94 2.67
C GLU A 132 13.89 -31.11 3.94
N LEU A 133 12.64 -31.00 4.40
CA LEU A 133 12.30 -30.33 5.65
C LEU A 133 12.93 -31.06 6.85
N ASP A 134 12.84 -32.39 6.90
CA ASP A 134 13.46 -33.20 7.96
C ASP A 134 14.97 -33.02 8.00
N ALA A 135 15.63 -32.99 6.85
CA ALA A 135 17.07 -32.76 6.76
C ALA A 135 17.48 -31.37 7.30
N LEU A 136 16.70 -30.33 6.99
CA LEU A 136 16.92 -28.97 7.50
C LEU A 136 16.70 -28.89 9.01
N VAL A 137 15.65 -29.53 9.52
CA VAL A 137 15.33 -29.61 10.94
C VAL A 137 16.45 -30.34 11.70
N GLU A 138 16.92 -31.48 11.18
CA GLU A 138 18.05 -32.21 11.76
C GLU A 138 19.32 -31.36 11.81
N ASP A 139 19.64 -30.62 10.75
CA ASP A 139 20.82 -29.78 10.70
C ASP A 139 20.76 -28.64 11.72
N VAL A 140 19.58 -28.02 11.88
CA VAL A 140 19.34 -27.02 12.93
C VAL A 140 19.49 -27.63 14.32
N LEU A 141 18.96 -28.83 14.57
CA LEU A 141 19.06 -29.51 15.86
C LEU A 141 20.49 -29.99 16.17
N LYS A 142 21.27 -30.40 15.17
CA LYS A 142 22.70 -30.73 15.33
C LYS A 142 23.51 -29.53 15.80
N ARG A 143 23.21 -28.33 15.25
CA ARG A 143 23.87 -27.08 15.63
C ARG A 143 23.31 -26.47 16.92
N HIS A 144 22.02 -26.67 17.19
CA HIS A 144 21.30 -26.11 18.32
C HIS A 144 20.37 -27.16 18.95
N PRO A 145 20.90 -28.07 19.79
CA PRO A 145 20.13 -29.21 20.32
C PRO A 145 18.96 -28.81 21.23
N ASN A 146 18.96 -27.59 21.76
CA ASN A 146 17.87 -27.04 22.58
C ASN A 146 16.96 -26.08 21.80
N ALA A 147 17.00 -26.09 20.46
CA ALA A 147 16.15 -25.24 19.64
C ALA A 147 14.69 -25.70 19.70
N GLY A 148 13.85 -24.92 20.39
CA GLY A 148 12.40 -25.08 20.30
C GLY A 148 11.85 -24.58 18.96
N TYR A 149 10.58 -24.91 18.70
CA TYR A 149 9.88 -24.60 17.44
C TYR A 149 10.03 -23.14 16.97
N LYS A 150 9.98 -22.14 17.86
CA LYS A 150 10.15 -20.73 17.48
C LYS A 150 11.55 -20.41 16.94
N MET A 151 12.60 -20.99 17.54
CA MET A 151 13.96 -20.82 17.02
C MET A 151 14.15 -21.54 15.69
N MET A 152 13.50 -22.69 15.52
CA MET A 152 13.51 -23.44 14.27
C MET A 152 12.89 -22.65 13.12
N ILE A 153 11.68 -22.11 13.32
CA ILE A 153 11.05 -21.19 12.35
C ILE A 153 11.93 -19.99 12.07
N GLY A 154 12.60 -19.43 13.10
CA GLY A 154 13.54 -18.33 12.93
C GLY A 154 14.75 -18.69 12.04
N HIS A 155 15.35 -19.86 12.25
CA HIS A 155 16.47 -20.35 11.44
C HIS A 155 16.06 -20.63 10.01
N LEU A 156 14.94 -21.32 9.80
CA LEU A 156 14.41 -21.57 8.46
C LEU A 156 14.06 -20.26 7.75
N GLY A 157 13.39 -19.33 8.44
CA GLY A 157 13.08 -18.00 7.92
C GLY A 157 14.33 -17.19 7.55
N SER A 158 15.43 -17.31 8.31
CA SER A 158 16.70 -16.65 7.98
C SER A 158 17.35 -17.19 6.71
N GLN A 159 17.02 -18.42 6.33
CA GLN A 159 17.45 -19.05 5.07
C GLN A 159 16.48 -18.77 3.91
N GLY A 160 15.47 -17.91 4.12
CA GLY A 160 14.43 -17.64 3.13
C GLY A 160 13.38 -18.75 3.03
N ILE A 161 13.39 -19.72 3.95
CA ILE A 161 12.48 -20.85 3.95
C ILE A 161 11.24 -20.52 4.76
N ARG A 162 10.07 -20.64 4.14
CA ARG A 162 8.76 -20.48 4.78
C ARG A 162 8.00 -21.78 4.75
N VAL A 163 7.74 -22.32 5.93
CA VAL A 163 7.01 -23.58 6.14
C VAL A 163 5.57 -23.26 6.58
N GLN A 164 4.61 -24.08 6.15
CA GLN A 164 3.18 -23.93 6.41
C GLN A 164 2.75 -24.51 7.76
#